data_AF-A0A831K8E6-F1
#
_entry.id   AF-A0A831K8E6-F1
#
_cell.length_a   1.000
_cell.length_b   1.000
_cell.length_c   1.000
_cell.angle_alpha   90.00
_cell.angle_beta   90.00
_cell.angle_gamma   90.00
#
_symmetry.space_group_name_H-M   'P 1'
#
loop_
_entity.id
_entity.type
_entity.pdbx_description
1 polymer ?
#
loop_
_entity_poly.entity_id
_entity_poly.type
_entity_poly.pdbx_seq_one_letter_code
_entity_poly.pdbx_strand_id
1 'polypeptide(L)' 'SVIGMNIKPSVDRFIRGLPIRFTPASEDVRISGVIISVNPETGEAISIERYCEKFDINNPPKNAPKEIDVDEGNL' A
#
# COMPACT_ATOMS: atom_id res chain seq x y z
N SER A 1 -9.84 -7.32 -4.21
CA SER A 1 -10.54 -6.05 -4.49
C SER A 1 -10.42 -5.67 -5.97
N VAL A 2 -11.13 -4.64 -6.46
CA VAL A 2 -10.91 -4.01 -7.78
C VAL A 2 -10.39 -2.60 -7.54
N ILE A 3 -9.08 -2.39 -7.66
CA ILE A 3 -8.42 -1.09 -7.39
C ILE A 3 -8.86 -0.51 -6.03
N GLY A 4 -8.78 -1.32 -4.97
CA GLY A 4 -9.18 -0.92 -3.61
C GLY A 4 -10.68 -0.93 -3.34
N MET A 5 -11.54 -1.13 -4.34
CA MET A 5 -13.00 -1.17 -4.18
C MET A 5 -13.53 -2.60 -4.05
N ASN A 6 -14.72 -2.72 -3.45
CA ASN A 6 -15.46 -3.97 -3.41
C ASN A 6 -15.75 -4.48 -4.82
N ILE A 7 -15.59 -5.80 -5.00
CA ILE A 7 -15.64 -6.45 -6.31
C ILE A 7 -17.04 -6.32 -6.91
N LYS A 8 -18.09 -6.64 -6.13
CA LYS A 8 -19.48 -6.67 -6.59
C LYS A 8 -19.97 -5.34 -7.20
N PRO A 9 -19.96 -4.20 -6.48
CA PRO A 9 -20.43 -2.93 -7.04
C PRO A 9 -19.59 -2.46 -8.24
N SER A 10 -18.28 -2.75 -8.23
CA SER A 10 -17.38 -2.42 -9.33
C SER A 10 -17.74 -3.19 -10.60
N VAL A 11 -17.90 -4.51 -10.51
CA VAL A 11 -18.25 -5.37 -11.65
C VAL A 11 -19.66 -5.11 -12.14
N ASP A 12 -20.64 -4.94 -11.24
CA ASP A 12 -22.02 -4.65 -11.60
C ASP A 12 -22.13 -3.33 -12.39
N ARG A 13 -21.32 -2.31 -12.08
CA ARG A 13 -21.27 -1.06 -12.86
C ARG A 13 -20.78 -1.30 -14.29
N PHE A 14 -19.73 -2.11 -14.47
CA PHE A 14 -19.18 -2.40 -15.80
C PHE A 14 -20.16 -3.20 -16.66
N ILE A 15 -20.88 -4.16 -16.07
CA ILE A 15 -21.82 -5.02 -16.80
C ILE A 15 -23.13 -4.28 -17.10
N ARG A 16 -23.71 -3.60 -16.09
CA ARG A 16 -25.05 -3.00 -16.20
C ARG A 16 -25.03 -1.58 -16.74
N GLY A 17 -23.88 -0.89 -16.72
CA GLY A 17 -23.76 0.50 -17.15
C GLY A 17 -24.48 1.52 -16.25
N LEU A 18 -25.00 1.10 -15.10
CA LEU A 18 -25.74 1.97 -14.18
C LEU A 18 -24.79 2.62 -13.15
N PRO A 19 -25.09 3.86 -12.70
CA PRO A 19 -24.40 4.45 -11.56
C PRO A 19 -24.60 3.61 -10.31
N ILE A 20 -23.51 3.23 -9.64
CA ILE A 20 -23.51 2.45 -8.40
C ILE A 20 -22.55 3.12 -7.41
N ARG A 21 -22.92 3.11 -6.14
CA ARG A 21 -22.06 3.61 -5.06
C ARG A 21 -20.86 2.68 -4.88
N PHE A 22 -19.66 3.23 -5.02
CA PHE A 22 -18.43 2.51 -4.68
C PHE A 22 -18.23 2.42 -3.17
N THR A 23 -17.74 1.27 -2.72
CA THR A 23 -17.40 1.03 -1.33
C THR A 23 -15.99 0.44 -1.26
N PRO A 24 -15.13 0.91 -0.32
CA PRO A 24 -13.80 0.33 -0.12
C PRO A 24 -13.87 -1.16 0.22
N ALA A 25 -12.92 -1.94 -0.28
CA ALA A 25 -12.74 -3.32 0.12
C ALA A 25 -12.04 -3.40 1.48
N SER A 26 -12.50 -4.30 2.34
CA SER A 26 -11.92 -4.56 3.67
C SER A 26 -10.96 -5.76 3.69
N GLU A 27 -10.91 -6.53 2.61
CA GLU A 27 -10.11 -7.76 2.48
C GLU A 27 -8.93 -7.56 1.52
N ASP A 28 -7.92 -8.43 1.62
CA ASP A 28 -6.72 -8.43 0.77
C ASP A 28 -5.93 -7.10 0.86
N VAL A 29 -5.60 -6.71 2.10
CA VAL A 29 -4.77 -5.52 2.37
C VAL A 29 -3.35 -5.78 1.92
N ARG A 30 -2.77 -4.82 1.19
CA ARG A 30 -1.39 -4.92 0.67
C ARG A 30 -0.68 -3.59 0.79
N ILE A 31 0.62 -3.65 1.02
CA ILE A 31 1.52 -2.51 0.93
C ILE A 31 2.33 -2.67 -0.35
N SER A 32 2.33 -1.64 -1.19
CA SER A 32 3.15 -1.58 -2.40
C SER A 32 3.99 -0.31 -2.36
N GLY A 33 5.29 -0.45 -2.61
CA GLY A 33 6.24 0.65 -2.58
C GLY A 33 7.51 0.29 -3.35
N VAL A 34 8.47 1.20 -3.32
CA VAL A 34 9.79 0.98 -3.89
C VAL A 34 10.86 1.45 -2.91
N ILE A 35 11.94 0.69 -2.81
CA ILE A 35 13.14 1.08 -2.08
C ILE A 35 14.13 1.57 -3.14
N ILE A 36 14.54 2.83 -3.03
CA ILE A 36 15.46 3.47 -3.98
C ILE A 36 16.72 3.85 -3.20
N SER A 37 17.88 3.46 -3.71
CA SER A 37 19.16 3.96 -3.20
C SER A 37 19.61 5.13 -4.06
N VAL A 38 20.03 6.23 -3.44
CA VAL A 38 20.43 7.48 -4.13
C VAL A 38 21.84 7.86 -3.70
N ASN A 39 22.66 8.31 -4.65
CA ASN A 39 23.96 8.89 -4.37
C ASN A 39 23.77 10.25 -3.68
N PRO A 40 24.26 10.44 -2.44
CA PRO A 40 24.06 11.69 -1.71
C PRO A 40 24.79 12.89 -2.33
N GLU A 41 25.84 12.67 -3.12
CA GLU A 41 26.64 13.74 -3.73
C GLU A 41 26.09 14.17 -5.10
N THR A 42 25.67 13.23 -5.94
CA THR A 42 25.20 13.51 -7.31
C THR A 42 23.68 13.56 -7.43
N GLY A 43 22.94 13.01 -6.45
CA GLY A 43 21.49 12.86 -6.51
C GLY A 43 21.02 11.74 -7.45
N GLU A 44 21.94 10.97 -8.04
CA GLU A 44 21.61 9.91 -8.98
C GLU A 44 21.03 8.67 -8.27
N ALA A 45 19.99 8.08 -8.84
CA ALA A 45 19.45 6.81 -8.37
C ALA A 45 20.40 5.66 -8.73
N ILE A 46 20.91 4.96 -7.71
CA ILE A 46 21.85 3.85 -7.82
C ILE A 46 21.12 2.53 -8.03
N SER A 47 19.97 2.35 -7.38
CA SER A 47 19.17 1.13 -7.48
C SER A 47 17.70 1.38 -7.18
N ILE A 48 16.85 0.48 -7.67
CA ILE A 48 15.42 0.45 -7.40
C ILE A 48 14.97 -1.00 -7.15
N GLU A 49 14.35 -1.23 -6.01
CA GLU A 49 13.72 -2.50 -5.63
C GLU A 49 12.23 -2.28 -5.41
N ARG A 50 11.39 -3.18 -5.93
CA ARG A 50 9.93 -3.13 -5.74
C ARG A 50 9.56 -3.95 -4.51
N TYR A 51 8.83 -3.34 -3.59
CA TYR A 51 8.30 -3.98 -2.41
C TYR A 51 6.78 -4.15 -2.54
N CYS A 52 6.28 -5.38 -2.42
CA CYS A 52 4.85 -5.65 -2.47
C CYS A 52 4.52 -6.78 -1.50
N GLU A 53 3.98 -6.41 -0.35
CA GLU A 53 3.67 -7.37 0.71
C GLU A 53 2.18 -7.41 1.02
N LYS A 54 1.71 -8.62 1.31
CA LYS A 54 0.36 -8.82 1.84
C LYS A 54 0.36 -8.56 3.33
N PHE A 55 -0.60 -7.80 3.81
CA PHE A 55 -0.80 -7.54 5.22
C PHE A 55 -2.03 -8.29 5.70
N ASP A 56 -1.83 -9.21 6.65
CA ASP A 56 -2.90 -9.88 7.35
C ASP A 56 -2.97 -9.38 8.80
N ILE A 57 -4.09 -8.73 9.13
CA ILE A 57 -4.33 -8.21 10.49
C ILE A 57 -4.35 -9.34 11.54
N ASN A 58 -4.75 -10.55 11.14
CA ASN A 58 -4.84 -11.70 12.04
C ASN A 58 -3.50 -12.41 12.22
N ASN A 59 -2.53 -12.10 11.36
CA ASN A 59 -1.18 -12.68 11.40
C ASN A 59 -0.15 -11.61 11.02
N PRO A 60 0.11 -10.64 11.92
CA PRO A 60 1.04 -9.56 11.64
C PRO A 60 2.45 -10.12 11.40
N PRO A 61 3.23 -9.52 10.49
CA PRO A 61 4.59 -9.96 10.22
C PRO A 61 5.44 -9.87 11.50
N LYS A 62 6.13 -10.97 11.84
CA LYS A 62 6.95 -11.10 13.07
C LYS A 62 8.08 -10.06 13.18
N ASN A 63 8.46 -9.45 12.05
CA ASN A 63 9.51 -8.45 11.94
C ASN A 63 8.95 -7.04 11.76
N ALA A 64 7.70 -6.77 12.16
CA ALA A 64 7.20 -5.41 12.22
C ALA A 64 8.21 -4.55 12.99
N PRO A 65 8.73 -3.45 12.41
CA PRO A 65 9.59 -2.55 13.16
C PRO A 65 8.83 -2.15 14.42
N LYS A 66 9.40 -2.50 15.59
CA LYS A 66 8.94 -1.97 16.87
C LYS A 66 9.00 -0.45 16.74
N GLU A 67 7.91 0.20 17.14
CA GLU A 67 7.71 1.66 17.24
C GLU A 67 8.91 2.49 16.76
N ILE A 68 8.71 3.21 15.65
CA ILE A 68 9.62 4.30 15.31
C ILE A 68 9.38 5.34 16.40
N ASP A 69 10.27 5.39 17.39
CA ASP A 69 10.34 6.48 18.36
C ASP A 69 10.49 7.77 17.55
N VAL A 70 9.39 8.51 17.44
CA VAL A 70 9.42 9.84 16.85
C VAL A 70 10.14 10.69 17.90
N ASP A 71 11.43 10.91 17.70
CA ASP A 71 12.23 11.82 18.53
C ASP A 71 11.65 13.23 18.33
N GLU A 72 10.66 13.59 19.16
CA GLU A 72 10.22 14.96 19.36
C GLU A 72 11.36 15.73 20.04
N GLY A 73 12.35 16.20 19.27
CA GLY A 73 13.39 17.06 19.83
C GLY A 73 14.55 17.38 18.90
N ASN A 74 14.41 18.41 18.05
CA ASN A 74 15.09 19.71 18.24
C ASN A 74 14.80 20.67 17.09
N LEU A 75 14.21 21.81 17.46
CA LEU A 75 14.40 23.11 16.80
C LEU A 75 15.74 23.70 17.23
#